data_AF-A0A7S0RQ51-F1
#
_entry.id   AF-A0A7S0RQ51-F1
#
_cell.length_a   1.000
_cell.length_b   1.000
_cell.length_c   1.000
_cell.angle_alpha   90.00
_cell.angle_beta   90.00
_cell.angle_gamma   90.00
#
_symmetry.space_group_name_H-M   'P 1'
#
loop_
_entity.id
_entity.type
_entity.pdbx_description
1 polymer ?
#
loop_
_entity_poly.entity_id
_entity_poly.type
_entity_poly.pdbx_seq_one_letter_code
_entity_poly.pdbx_strand_id
1 'polypeptide(L)'
;GVLLVREGVVASATPPLQHMFNYPYQLACPQMGARSDSPSSADRFQVELRVGDVLVLGSDGLLDNVFHEEIARVVSANSGEPARRIAHMLAHRASEHSGDRTYPSPFA
;
A
#
# COMPACT_ATOMS: atom_id res chain seq x y z
N GLY A 1 -1.75 0.68 2.89
CA GLY A 1 -2.75 -0.38 2.58
C GLY A 1 -2.09 -1.73 2.45
N VAL A 2 -2.91 -2.76 2.25
CA VAL A 2 -2.50 -4.15 2.01
C VAL A 2 -3.04 -4.60 0.67
N LEU A 3 -2.18 -5.18 -0.16
CA LEU A 3 -2.53 -5.79 -1.44
C LEU A 3 -2.18 -7.28 -1.41
N LEU A 4 -3.10 -8.11 -1.88
CA LEU A 4 -2.85 -9.51 -2.17
C LEU A 4 -2.58 -9.68 -3.67
N VAL A 5 -1.35 -10.02 -4.02
CA VAL A 5 -0.98 -10.44 -5.38
C VAL A 5 -1.05 -11.96 -5.46
N ARG A 6 -1.88 -12.47 -6.37
CA ARG A 6 -2.07 -13.90 -6.64
C ARG A 6 -2.05 -14.11 -8.14
N GLU A 7 -1.23 -15.07 -8.59
CA GLU A 7 -1.11 -15.40 -10.03
C GLU A 7 -0.81 -14.16 -10.91
N GLY A 8 -0.07 -13.21 -10.33
CA GLY A 8 0.38 -11.99 -10.97
C GLY A 8 -0.65 -10.88 -11.15
N VAL A 9 -1.81 -10.99 -10.50
CA VAL A 9 -2.83 -9.92 -10.44
C VAL A 9 -3.12 -9.54 -8.99
N VAL A 10 -3.63 -8.32 -8.77
CA VAL A 10 -4.11 -7.89 -7.46
C VAL A 10 -5.49 -8.53 -7.22
N ALA A 11 -5.52 -9.60 -6.43
CA ALA A 11 -6.73 -10.34 -6.10
C ALA A 11 -7.56 -9.65 -5.00
N SER A 12 -6.91 -8.87 -4.13
CA SER A 12 -7.60 -8.08 -3.11
C SER A 12 -6.76 -6.87 -2.70
N ALA A 13 -7.43 -5.79 -2.30
CA ALA A 13 -6.82 -4.57 -1.78
C ALA A 13 -7.68 -4.03 -0.64
N THR A 14 -7.06 -3.59 0.45
CA THR A 14 -7.78 -2.88 1.52
C THR A 14 -8.17 -1.49 1.03
N PRO A 15 -9.39 -1.00 1.33
CA PRO A 15 -9.72 0.40 1.09
C PRO A 15 -8.82 1.34 1.93
N PRO A 16 -8.61 2.59 1.50
CA PRO A 16 -7.95 3.60 2.33
C PRO A 16 -8.75 3.87 3.60
N LEU A 17 -8.07 3.85 4.75
CA LEU A 17 -8.64 4.26 6.03
C LEU A 17 -8.59 5.79 6.14
N GLN A 18 -9.62 6.48 5.65
CA GLN A 18 -9.68 7.94 5.64
C GLN A 18 -11.08 8.50 5.96
N HIS A 19 -11.12 9.67 6.59
CA HIS A 19 -12.35 10.43 6.82
C HIS A 19 -12.81 11.13 5.53
N MET A 20 -11.85 11.70 4.78
CA MET A 20 -12.01 12.38 3.50
C MET A 20 -10.74 12.19 2.66
N PHE A 21 -10.74 12.61 1.40
CA PHE A 21 -9.54 12.61 0.55
C PHE A 21 -8.36 13.28 1.26
N ASN A 22 -7.23 12.57 1.35
CA ASN A 22 -6.00 13.02 2.01
C ASN A 22 -6.19 13.42 3.49
N TYR A 23 -7.20 12.85 4.16
CA TYR A 23 -7.43 13.01 5.60
C TYR A 23 -7.57 11.62 6.26
N PRO A 24 -6.44 10.93 6.53
CA PRO A 24 -6.45 9.57 7.04
C PRO A 24 -6.91 9.49 8.50
N TYR A 25 -7.45 8.33 8.87
CA TYR A 25 -7.59 7.98 10.28
C TYR A 25 -6.22 7.90 10.92
N GLN A 26 -6.05 8.51 12.09
CA GLN A 26 -4.75 8.61 12.74
C GLN A 26 -4.86 8.52 14.26
N LEU A 27 -4.07 7.61 14.83
CA LEU A 27 -3.83 7.58 16.27
C LEU A 27 -2.90 8.73 16.62
N ALA A 28 -3.13 9.37 17.77
CA ALA A 28 -2.23 10.39 18.30
C ALA A 28 -1.86 10.11 19.74
N CYS A 29 -0.79 10.76 20.22
CA CYS A 29 -0.43 10.71 21.63
C CYS A 29 -1.52 11.44 22.46
N PRO A 30 -2.17 10.77 23.44
CA PRO A 30 -3.25 11.38 24.23
C PRO A 30 -2.84 12.66 24.97
N GLN A 31 -1.55 12.77 25.32
CA GLN A 31 -0.98 13.91 26.04
C GLN A 31 -0.87 15.19 25.18
N MET A 32 -0.95 15.05 23.86
CA MET A 32 -0.85 16.16 22.91
C MET A 32 -2.20 16.88 22.69
N GLY A 33 -3.27 16.49 23.41
CA GLY A 33 -4.57 17.16 23.38
C GLY A 33 -5.31 17.11 22.04
N ALA A 34 -4.82 16.34 21.07
CA ALA A 34 -5.41 16.24 19.76
C ALA A 34 -6.64 15.32 19.79
N ARG A 35 -7.72 15.73 19.12
CA ARG A 35 -8.77 14.80 18.69
C ARG A 35 -8.09 13.75 17.80
N SER A 36 -8.09 12.51 18.25
CA SER A 36 -7.46 11.39 17.54
C SER A 36 -8.42 10.23 17.44
N ASP A 37 -8.20 9.42 16.42
CA ASP A 37 -8.97 8.21 16.23
C ASP A 37 -8.59 7.16 17.28
N SER A 38 -9.51 6.24 17.54
CA SER A 38 -9.32 5.14 18.49
C SER A 38 -8.92 3.87 17.74
N PRO A 39 -8.18 2.93 18.35
CA PRO A 39 -7.97 1.59 17.80
C PRO A 39 -9.28 0.86 17.46
N SER A 40 -10.40 1.24 18.07
CA SER A 40 -11.74 0.72 17.74
C SER A 40 -12.23 1.14 16.35
N SER A 41 -11.65 2.18 15.75
CA SER A 41 -11.95 2.64 14.38
C SER A 41 -11.23 1.84 13.31
N ALA A 42 -10.37 0.87 13.68
CA ALA A 42 -9.64 0.06 12.73
C ALA A 42 -10.56 -0.94 12.02
N ASP A 43 -10.54 -0.94 10.70
CA ASP A 43 -11.15 -2.01 9.92
C ASP A 43 -10.42 -3.33 10.15
N ARG A 44 -11.19 -4.42 10.14
CA ARG A 44 -10.69 -5.78 10.34
C ARG A 44 -10.99 -6.60 9.10
N PHE A 45 -9.94 -7.16 8.51
CA PHE A 45 -10.03 -8.02 7.35
C PHE A 45 -9.45 -9.40 7.66
N GLN A 46 -10.03 -10.44 7.08
CA GLN A 46 -9.48 -11.79 7.05
C GLN A 46 -9.37 -12.22 5.60
N VAL A 47 -8.25 -12.85 5.24
CA VAL A 47 -8.01 -13.34 3.89
C VAL A 47 -7.37 -14.72 3.95
N GLU A 48 -7.90 -15.64 3.15
CA GLU A 48 -7.30 -16.96 2.97
C GLU A 48 -6.15 -16.90 1.97
N LEU A 49 -4.98 -17.33 2.43
CA LEU A 49 -3.76 -17.38 1.63
C LEU A 49 -3.57 -18.75 0.97
N ARG A 50 -2.87 -18.75 -0.15
CA ARG A 50 -2.45 -19.92 -0.91
C ARG A 50 -0.94 -19.85 -1.13
N VAL A 51 -0.33 -21.02 -1.35
CA VAL A 51 1.09 -21.07 -1.73
C VAL A 51 1.30 -20.25 -3.01
N GLY A 52 2.29 -19.37 -2.99
CA GLY A 52 2.59 -18.45 -4.09
C GLY A 52 1.95 -17.07 -3.96
N ASP A 53 1.06 -16.85 -2.99
CA ASP A 53 0.55 -15.51 -2.70
C ASP A 53 1.65 -14.58 -2.17
N VAL A 54 1.58 -13.32 -2.58
CA VAL A 54 2.44 -12.25 -2.06
C VAL A 54 1.58 -11.15 -1.48
N LEU A 55 1.77 -10.87 -0.19
CA LEU A 55 1.20 -9.70 0.47
C LEU A 55 2.15 -8.51 0.34
N VAL A 56 1.68 -7.42 -0.26
CA VAL A 56 2.39 -6.15 -0.33
C VAL A 56 1.74 -5.18 0.66
N LEU A 57 2.52 -4.73 1.64
CA LEU A 57 2.12 -3.74 2.61
C LEU A 57 2.96 -2.48 2.39
N GLY A 58 2.29 -1.33 2.34
CA GLY A 58 2.94 -0.05 2.15
C GLY A 58 2.11 1.10 2.72
N SER A 59 2.74 2.24 2.93
CA SER A 59 2.03 3.49 3.21
C SER A 59 1.32 4.02 1.95
N ASP A 60 0.55 5.08 2.13
CA ASP A 60 0.06 5.92 1.04
C ASP A 60 1.17 6.36 0.08
N GLY A 61 2.38 6.68 0.57
CA GLY A 61 3.52 7.00 -0.29
C GLY A 61 3.86 5.96 -1.37
N LEU A 62 3.54 4.67 -1.18
CA LEU A 62 3.61 3.69 -2.27
C LEU A 62 2.37 3.73 -3.16
N LEU A 63 1.18 3.68 -2.55
CA LEU A 63 -0.10 3.51 -3.24
C LEU A 63 -0.55 4.76 -4.02
N ASP A 64 -0.10 5.93 -3.59
CA ASP A 64 -0.34 7.23 -4.24
C ASP A 64 0.55 7.44 -5.45
N ASN A 65 1.66 6.70 -5.55
CA ASN A 65 2.70 6.89 -6.57
C ASN A 65 2.90 5.67 -7.47
N VAL A 66 2.30 4.52 -7.19
CA VAL A 66 2.44 3.31 -8.01
C VAL A 66 1.10 2.61 -8.12
N PHE A 67 0.60 2.43 -9.35
CA PHE A 67 -0.63 1.71 -9.62
C PHE A 67 -0.55 0.25 -9.14
N HIS A 68 -1.67 -0.29 -8.68
CA HIS A 68 -1.78 -1.67 -8.22
C HIS A 68 -1.30 -2.70 -9.26
N GLU A 69 -1.60 -2.45 -10.54
CA GLU A 69 -1.18 -3.29 -11.67
C GLU A 69 0.34 -3.24 -11.89
N GLU A 70 0.96 -2.09 -11.60
CA GLU A 70 2.41 -1.97 -11.64
C GLU A 70 3.07 -2.70 -10.47
N ILE A 71 2.51 -2.58 -9.26
CA ILE A 71 2.96 -3.35 -8.09
C ILE A 71 2.91 -4.85 -8.40
N ALA A 72 1.79 -5.35 -8.93
CA ALA A 72 1.64 -6.75 -9.30
C ALA A 72 2.65 -7.18 -10.37
N ARG A 73 2.91 -6.34 -11.39
CA ARG A 73 3.94 -6.61 -12.42
C ARG A 73 5.34 -6.72 -11.81
N VAL A 74 5.72 -5.79 -10.93
CA VAL A 74 7.05 -5.82 -10.26
C VAL A 74 7.18 -7.08 -9.40
N VAL A 75 6.16 -7.44 -8.62
CA VAL A 75 6.17 -8.66 -7.81
C VAL A 75 6.29 -9.90 -8.68
N SER A 76 5.50 -9.99 -9.75
CA SER A 76 5.45 -11.17 -10.62
C SER A 76 6.74 -11.38 -11.41
N ALA A 77 7.31 -10.29 -11.94
CA ALA A 77 8.56 -10.35 -12.69
C ALA A 77 9.76 -10.77 -11.83
N ASN A 78 9.62 -10.77 -10.50
CA ASN A 78 10.67 -11.09 -9.54
C ASN A 78 10.25 -12.23 -8.60
N SER A 79 9.30 -13.08 -9.01
CA SER A 79 8.85 -14.24 -8.22
C SER A 79 10.00 -15.25 -8.07
N GLY A 80 10.72 -15.18 -6.96
CA GLY A 80 11.94 -15.96 -6.70
C GLY A 80 13.05 -15.13 -6.06
N GLU A 81 12.98 -13.80 -6.17
CA GLU A 81 13.85 -12.89 -5.44
C GLU A 81 13.43 -12.78 -3.96
N PRO A 82 14.37 -12.45 -3.05
CA PRO A 82 14.02 -12.17 -1.67
C PRO A 82 13.05 -10.99 -1.57
N ALA A 83 12.05 -11.10 -0.69
CA ALA A 83 11.03 -10.06 -0.48
C ALA A 83 11.63 -8.66 -0.22
N ARG A 84 12.78 -8.59 0.48
CA ARG A 84 13.51 -7.33 0.71
C ARG A 84 13.91 -6.62 -0.59
N ARG A 85 14.34 -7.37 -1.61
CA ARG A 85 14.74 -6.80 -2.90
C ARG A 85 13.53 -6.23 -3.63
N ILE A 86 12.43 -6.99 -3.67
CA ILE A 86 11.16 -6.56 -4.28
C ILE A 86 10.63 -5.31 -3.56
N ALA A 87 10.64 -5.29 -2.22
CA ALA A 87 10.23 -4.14 -1.43
C ALA A 87 11.07 -2.89 -1.75
N HIS A 88 12.39 -3.04 -1.92
CA HIS A 88 13.26 -1.94 -2.31
C HIS A 88 12.96 -1.42 -3.72
N MET A 89 12.68 -2.31 -4.68
CA MET A 89 12.28 -1.93 -6.04
C MET A 89 10.96 -1.16 -6.06
N LEU A 90 9.96 -1.59 -5.28
CA LEU A 90 8.68 -0.89 -5.14
C LEU A 90 8.87 0.50 -4.51
N ALA A 91 9.67 0.60 -3.43
CA ALA A 91 9.96 1.88 -2.78
C ALA A 91 10.72 2.85 -3.70
N HIS A 92 11.70 2.35 -4.45
CA HIS A 92 12.44 3.15 -5.43
C HIS A 92 11.51 3.68 -6.53
N ARG A 93 10.65 2.81 -7.09
CA ARG A 93 9.67 3.20 -8.10
C ARG A 93 8.73 4.29 -7.61
N ALA A 94 8.18 4.13 -6.40
CA ALA A 94 7.33 5.12 -5.78
C ALA A 94 8.06 6.46 -5.59
N SER A 95 9.33 6.42 -5.18
CA SER A 95 10.15 7.62 -5.03
C SER A 95 10.40 8.32 -6.38
N GLU A 96 10.68 7.57 -7.44
CA GLU A 96 10.87 8.13 -8.79
C GLU A 96 9.60 8.82 -9.28
N HIS A 97 8.45 8.13 -9.21
CA HIS A 97 7.16 8.68 -9.61
C HIS A 97 6.76 9.90 -8.78
N SER A 98 7.03 9.90 -7.47
CA SER A 98 6.73 11.06 -6.60
C SER A 98 7.51 12.33 -6.97
N GLY A 99 8.68 12.18 -7.61
CA GLY A 99 9.50 13.29 -8.08
C GLY A 99 9.16 13.76 -9.49
N ASP A 100 8.41 12.97 -10.26
CA ASP A 100 8.03 13.27 -11.63
C ASP A 100 6.72 14.06 -11.68
N ARG A 101 6.83 15.35 -12.04
CA ARG A 101 5.68 16.28 -12.12
C ARG A 101 4.73 15.99 -13.29
N THR A 102 5.13 15.12 -14.22
CA THR A 102 4.37 14.75 -15.41
C THR A 102 3.72 13.39 -15.29
N TYR A 103 4.09 12.61 -14.26
CA TYR A 103 3.50 11.31 -14.00
C TYR A 103 2.06 11.48 -13.49
N PRO A 104 1.06 10.91 -14.17
CA PRO A 104 -0.32 10.91 -13.69
C PRO A 104 -0.45 9.87 -12.58
N SER A 105 -0.12 10.28 -11.35
CA SER A 105 -0.08 9.36 -10.21
C SER A 105 -1.47 8.89 -9.80
N PRO A 106 -1.60 7.71 -9.15
CA PRO A 106 -2.87 7.25 -8.58
C PRO A 106 -3.56 8.25 -7.65
N PHE A 107 -2.81 9.17 -7.04
CA PHE A 107 -3.35 10.20 -6.13
C PHE A 107 -4.12 11.33 -6.82
N ALA A 108 -3.80 11.64 -8.09
CA ALA A 108 -4.18 12.90 -8.76
C ALA A 108 -5.15 12.72 -9.93
#